data_AF-A0AA37HQK2-F1
#
_entry.id   AF-A0AA37HQK2-F1
#
_cell.length_a   1.000
_cell.length_b   1.000
_cell.length_c   1.000
_cell.angle_alpha   90.00
_cell.angle_beta   90.00
_cell.angle_gamma   90.00
#
_symmetry.space_group_name_H-M   'P 1'
#
loop_
_entity.id
_entity.type
_entity.pdbx_description
1 polymer ?
#
loop_
_entity_poly.entity_id
_entity_poly.type
_entity_poly.pdbx_seq_one_letter_code
_entity_poly.pdbx_strand_id
1 'polypeptide(L)'
;MGAGQICIILQTATHAEPVMFILLSICLLAQPSTCKEDRIDLSYEARSPFVCLRNAQSALAAWQESHPEWHVERWRCVARGSQPRDL
;
A
#
# COMPACT_ATOMS: atom_id res chain seq x y z
N MET A 1 -5.28 15.47 -47.59
CA MET A 1 -5.77 14.24 -46.91
C MET A 1 -4.60 13.30 -46.77
N GLY A 2 -4.19 12.96 -45.55
CA GLY A 2 -3.02 12.10 -45.30
C GLY A 2 -2.12 12.58 -44.15
N ALA A 3 -2.73 12.98 -43.03
CA ALA A 3 -2.01 13.19 -41.77
C ALA A 3 -2.29 11.98 -40.87
N GLY A 4 -1.25 11.45 -40.23
CA GLY A 4 -1.40 10.64 -39.03
C GLY A 4 -1.20 9.13 -39.20
N GLN A 5 0.06 8.70 -39.32
CA GLN A 5 0.45 7.34 -38.89
C GLN A 5 1.87 7.37 -38.29
N ILE A 6 2.08 8.30 -37.35
CA ILE A 6 3.28 8.40 -36.51
C ILE A 6 2.76 8.23 -35.07
N CYS A 7 3.41 7.37 -34.26
CA CYS A 7 3.06 6.94 -32.89
C CYS A 7 2.07 5.77 -32.72
N ILE A 8 2.50 4.53 -32.98
CA ILE A 8 1.88 3.34 -32.32
C ILE A 8 2.91 2.42 -31.64
N ILE A 9 4.20 2.79 -31.57
CA ILE A 9 5.25 1.88 -31.07
C ILE A 9 5.85 2.32 -29.72
N LEU A 10 5.13 3.14 -28.94
CA LEU A 10 5.59 3.63 -27.62
C LEU A 10 4.54 3.49 -26.51
N GLN A 11 3.65 2.51 -26.57
CA GLN A 11 2.60 2.31 -25.54
C GLN A 11 2.70 1.01 -24.74
N THR A 12 3.81 0.28 -24.81
CA THR A 12 4.11 -0.74 -23.78
C THR A 12 4.84 -0.09 -22.61
N ALA A 13 4.22 0.93 -22.01
CA ALA A 13 4.44 1.16 -20.59
C ALA A 13 3.89 -0.09 -19.91
N THR A 14 4.80 -0.89 -19.36
CA THR A 14 4.53 -2.10 -18.61
C THR A 14 3.46 -1.80 -17.55
N HIS A 15 2.19 -2.11 -17.86
CA HIS A 15 1.08 -2.04 -16.91
C HIS A 15 1.22 -3.21 -15.92
N ALA A 16 2.31 -3.22 -15.16
CA ALA A 16 2.36 -3.99 -13.93
C ALA A 16 1.45 -3.23 -12.96
N GLU A 17 0.22 -3.71 -12.77
CA GLU A 17 -0.67 -3.11 -11.77
C GLU A 17 0.07 -3.08 -10.42
N PRO A 18 0.07 -1.93 -9.73
CA PRO A 18 0.88 -1.76 -8.54
C PRO A 18 0.39 -2.71 -7.44
N VAL A 19 1.30 -3.53 -6.91
CA VAL A 19 1.01 -4.38 -5.76
C VAL A 19 0.64 -3.49 -4.58
N MET A 20 -0.46 -3.82 -3.89
CA MET A 20 -0.93 -3.05 -2.75
C MET A 20 -0.32 -3.57 -1.44
N PHE A 21 -0.16 -2.68 -0.47
CA PHE A 21 0.17 -3.01 0.91
C PHE A 21 -0.63 -2.12 1.86
N ILE A 22 -0.65 -2.47 3.14
CA ILE A 22 -1.26 -1.65 4.20
C ILE A 22 -0.14 -0.90 4.90
N LEU A 23 -0.19 0.44 4.85
CA LEU A 23 0.70 1.30 5.63
C LEU A 23 0.03 1.61 6.96
N LEU A 24 0.75 1.38 8.06
CA LEU A 24 0.30 1.64 9.42
C LEU A 24 1.08 2.80 10.01
N SER A 25 0.39 3.64 10.78
CA SER A 25 0.99 4.52 11.79
C SER A 25 0.75 3.87 13.13
N ILE A 26 1.81 3.50 13.83
CA ILE A 26 1.75 2.78 15.09
C ILE A 26 2.48 3.54 16.19
N CYS A 27 1.98 3.48 17.42
CA CYS A 27 2.59 4.12 18.58
C CYS A 27 2.83 3.11 19.70
N LEU A 28 3.91 3.30 20.45
CA LEU A 28 4.27 2.40 21.55
C LEU A 28 3.27 2.59 22.71
N LEU A 29 2.68 1.50 23.21
CA LEU A 29 1.71 1.56 24.31
C LEU A 29 2.29 2.16 25.59
N ALA A 30 3.55 1.82 25.90
CA ALA A 30 4.24 2.33 27.09
C ALA A 30 4.61 3.81 26.98
N GLN A 31 4.66 4.36 25.76
CA GLN A 31 5.01 5.76 25.52
C GLN A 31 4.32 6.26 24.23
N PRO A 32 3.05 6.70 24.32
CA PRO A 32 2.22 7.01 23.14
C PRO A 32 2.73 8.14 22.24
N SER A 33 3.72 8.92 22.69
CA SER A 33 4.42 9.91 21.86
C SER A 33 5.45 9.29 20.91
N THR A 34 5.80 8.02 21.10
CA THR A 34 6.78 7.30 20.29
C THR A 34 6.05 6.53 19.20
N CYS A 35 5.98 7.11 18.00
CA CYS A 35 5.28 6.53 16.85
C CYS A 35 6.22 6.26 15.68
N LYS A 36 5.88 5.26 14.86
CA LYS A 36 6.59 4.91 13.63
C LYS A 36 5.63 4.41 12.56
N GLU A 37 6.12 4.32 11.34
CA GLU A 37 5.43 3.61 10.27
C GLU A 37 5.80 2.12 10.27
N ASP A 38 4.83 1.28 9.95
CA ASP A 38 5.05 -0.12 9.61
C ASP A 38 4.20 -0.52 8.40
N ARG A 39 4.47 -1.69 7.82
CA ARG A 39 3.78 -2.17 6.62
C ARG A 39 3.39 -3.63 6.73
N ILE A 40 2.19 -3.94 6.22
CA ILE A 40 1.77 -5.32 5.95
C ILE A 40 1.73 -5.49 4.44
N ASP A 41 2.64 -6.30 3.92
CA ASP A 41 2.63 -6.70 2.52
C ASP A 41 1.47 -7.68 2.28
N LEU A 42 0.65 -7.39 1.28
CA LEU A 42 -0.40 -8.30 0.84
C LEU A 42 0.13 -9.22 -0.26
N SER A 43 -0.60 -10.30 -0.54
CA SER A 43 -0.24 -11.23 -1.60
C SER A 43 -0.12 -10.52 -2.95
N TYR A 44 0.61 -11.12 -3.88
CA TYR A 44 0.82 -10.57 -5.23
C TYR A 44 -0.50 -10.34 -5.99
N GLU A 45 -1.58 -11.02 -5.60
CA GLU A 45 -2.93 -10.86 -6.17
C GLU A 45 -3.67 -9.61 -5.66
N ALA A 46 -3.20 -8.98 -4.59
CA ALA A 46 -3.76 -7.75 -4.07
C ALA A 46 -3.29 -6.53 -4.88
N ARG A 47 -3.64 -6.48 -6.16
CA ARG A 47 -3.36 -5.33 -7.06
C ARG A 47 -4.50 -4.31 -7.10
N SER A 48 -5.65 -4.67 -6.51
CA SER A 48 -6.84 -3.81 -6.44
C SER A 48 -7.00 -3.15 -5.06
N PRO A 49 -7.31 -1.84 -4.98
CA PRO A 49 -7.63 -1.15 -3.73
C PRO A 49 -8.80 -1.79 -2.97
N PHE A 50 -9.82 -2.26 -3.69
CA PHE A 50 -10.97 -2.94 -3.08
C PHE A 50 -10.55 -4.26 -2.41
N VAL A 51 -9.69 -5.03 -3.08
CA VAL A 51 -9.16 -6.29 -2.53
C VAL A 51 -8.29 -6.00 -1.29
N CYS A 52 -7.46 -4.96 -1.32
CA CYS A 52 -6.69 -4.54 -0.15
C CYS A 52 -7.58 -4.20 1.04
N LEU A 53 -8.60 -3.37 0.84
CA LEU A 53 -9.55 -2.98 1.89
C LEU A 53 -10.30 -4.17 2.48
N ARG A 54 -10.75 -5.11 1.64
CA ARG A 54 -11.43 -6.33 2.11
C ARG A 54 -10.54 -7.15 3.05
N ASN A 55 -9.26 -7.29 2.72
CA ASN A 55 -8.31 -8.09 3.49
C ASN A 55 -7.70 -7.33 4.69
N ALA A 56 -7.88 -6.00 4.76
CA ALA A 56 -7.19 -5.19 5.75
C ALA A 56 -7.58 -5.53 7.19
N GLN A 57 -8.85 -5.81 7.45
CA GLN A 57 -9.32 -6.07 8.82
C GLN A 57 -8.66 -7.30 9.45
N SER A 58 -8.63 -8.43 8.75
CA SER A 58 -7.99 -9.65 9.24
C SER A 58 -6.46 -9.52 9.33
N ALA A 59 -5.85 -8.83 8.36
CA ALA A 59 -4.42 -8.55 8.37
C ALA A 59 -4.01 -7.68 9.57
N LEU A 60 -4.79 -6.64 9.88
CA LEU A 60 -4.57 -5.77 11.04
C LEU A 60 -4.72 -6.52 12.35
N ALA A 61 -5.73 -7.38 12.49
CA ALA A 61 -5.92 -8.19 13.68
C ALA A 61 -4.71 -9.11 13.95
N ALA A 62 -4.26 -9.85 12.93
CA ALA A 62 -3.08 -10.71 13.04
C ALA A 62 -1.79 -9.92 13.36
N TRP A 63 -1.65 -8.72 12.77
CA TRP A 63 -0.53 -7.85 13.06
C TRP A 63 -0.57 -7.36 14.52
N GLN A 64 -1.72 -6.93 15.04
CA GLN A 64 -1.87 -6.51 16.44
C GLN A 64 -1.59 -7.63 17.43
N GLU A 65 -2.05 -8.85 17.14
CA GLU A 65 -1.77 -10.03 17.98
C GLU A 65 -0.28 -10.35 18.07
N SER A 66 0.48 -10.11 17.00
CA SER A 66 1.93 -10.34 16.95
C SER A 66 2.76 -9.16 17.49
N HIS A 67 2.15 -8.00 17.71
CA HIS A 67 2.83 -6.76 18.14
C HIS A 67 2.12 -6.15 19.37
N PRO A 68 2.04 -6.88 20.50
CA PRO A 68 1.25 -6.48 21.65
C PRO A 68 1.74 -5.19 22.34
N GLU A 69 2.97 -4.74 22.07
CA GLU A 69 3.52 -3.49 22.59
C GLU A 69 3.15 -2.24 21.76
N TRP A 70 2.56 -2.44 20.57
CA TRP A 70 2.23 -1.37 19.63
C TRP A 70 0.72 -1.21 19.46
N HIS A 71 0.28 0.04 19.34
CA HIS A 71 -1.08 0.41 19.00
C HIS A 71 -1.16 0.97 17.58
N VAL A 72 -2.17 0.56 16.81
CA VAL A 72 -2.42 1.09 15.45
C VAL A 72 -3.28 2.35 15.55
N GLU A 73 -2.71 3.52 15.28
CA GLU A 73 -3.41 4.81 15.27
C GLU A 73 -4.18 5.03 13.96
N ARG A 74 -3.53 4.75 12.83
CA ARG A 74 -4.08 4.96 11.49
C ARG A 74 -3.53 3.92 10.53
N TRP A 75 -4.32 3.60 9.51
CA TRP A 75 -3.86 2.74 8.43
C TRP A 75 -4.50 3.13 7.10
N ARG A 76 -3.86 2.75 5.99
CA ARG A 76 -4.40 2.91 4.64
C ARG A 76 -3.81 1.89 3.68
N CYS A 77 -4.57 1.55 2.65
CA CYS A 77 -4.06 0.82 1.49
C CYS A 77 -3.23 1.74 0.59
N VAL A 78 -2.04 1.31 0.18
CA VAL A 78 -1.11 2.07 -0.65
C VAL A 78 -0.64 1.21 -1.83
N ALA A 79 -0.62 1.79 -3.02
CA ALA A 79 -0.06 1.16 -4.21
C ALA A 79 1.48 1.30 -4.19
N ARG A 80 2.19 0.18 -4.35
CA ARG A 80 3.66 0.19 -4.53
C ARG A 80 3.99 0.95 -5.81
N GLY A 81 4.66 2.10 -5.68
CA GLY A 81 4.98 3.00 -6.80
C GLY A 81 4.09 4.25 -6.89
N SER A 82 3.03 4.37 -6.07
CA SER A 82 2.23 5.60 -5.94
C SER A 82 2.76 6.59 -4.91
N GLN A 83 3.87 6.25 -4.23
CA GLN A 83 4.55 7.17 -3.31
C GLN A 83 5.16 8.31 -4.16
N PRO A 84 4.73 9.57 -3.98
CA PRO A 84 5.51 10.68 -4.48
C PRO A 84 6.88 10.56 -3.79
N ARG A 85 7.93 10.33 -4.57
CA ARG A 85 9.28 10.72 -4.16
C ARG A 85 9.18 12.24 -4.00
N ASP A 86 9.06 12.69 -2.75
CA ASP A 86 9.37 14.04 -2.25
C ASP A 86 8.67 14.21 -0.89
N LEU A 87 9.28 13.64 0.17
CA LEU A 87 9.16 14.04 1.57
C LEU A 87 10.47 13.70 2.27
#